data_AF-A0A967NUW7-F1
#
_entry.id   AF-A0A967NUW7-F1
#
_cell.length_a   1.000
_cell.length_b   1.000
_cell.length_c   1.000
_cell.angle_alpha   90.00
_cell.angle_beta   90.00
_cell.angle_gamma   90.00
#
_symmetry.space_group_name_H-M   'P 1'
#
loop_
_entity.id
_entity.type
_entity.pdbx_description
1 polymer ?
#
loop_
_entity_poly.entity_id
_entity_poly.type
_entity_poly.pdbx_seq_one_letter_code
_entity_poly.pdbx_strand_id
1 'polypeptide(L)' 'LPQKIEVRRTWSGIGFRLGEYLLVSPTSEIIEILKCPPLTRVPSALSWVKGIANIRGTLLPVIELKGFL' A
#
# COMPACT_ATOMS: atom_id res chain seq x y z
N LEU A 1 -45.72 4.11 6.44
CA LEU A 1 -44.44 3.89 7.15
C LEU A 1 -43.31 4.41 6.27
N PRO A 2 -42.36 5.22 6.76
CA PRO A 2 -41.28 5.71 5.91
C PRO A 2 -40.35 4.54 5.52
N GLN A 3 -39.99 4.47 4.24
CA GLN A 3 -39.06 3.46 3.71
C GLN A 3 -37.66 3.69 4.29
N LYS A 4 -37.12 2.66 4.95
CA LYS A 4 -35.70 2.60 5.33
C LYS A 4 -34.87 2.52 4.05
N ILE A 5 -34.15 3.58 3.71
CA ILE A 5 -33.14 3.56 2.66
C ILE A 5 -32.00 2.68 3.17
N GLU A 6 -31.87 1.49 2.60
CA GLU A 6 -30.77 0.59 2.90
C GLU A 6 -29.52 1.13 2.19
N VAL A 7 -28.68 1.85 2.93
CA VAL A 7 -27.39 2.33 2.42
C VAL A 7 -26.50 1.10 2.23
N ARG A 8 -26.47 0.56 1.01
CA ARG A 8 -25.50 -0.48 0.64
C ARG A 8 -24.11 0.11 0.83
N ARG A 9 -23.35 -0.41 1.80
CA ARG A 9 -21.92 -0.11 1.90
C ARG A 9 -21.24 -0.70 0.67
N THR A 10 -20.90 0.15 -0.28
CA THR A 10 -20.10 -0.25 -1.44
C THR A 10 -18.65 -0.42 -0.98
N TRP A 11 -18.10 -1.62 -1.17
CA TRP A 11 -16.66 -1.82 -1.02
C TRP A 11 -15.94 -1.11 -2.17
N SER A 12 -14.83 -0.45 -1.85
CA SER A 12 -13.92 0.12 -2.85
C SER A 12 -12.50 -0.35 -2.57
N GLY A 13 -11.74 -0.56 -3.63
CA GLY A 13 -10.35 -0.95 -3.55
C GLY A 13 -9.55 -0.42 -4.74
N ILE A 14 -8.24 -0.44 -4.60
CA ILE A 14 -7.31 -0.03 -5.65
C ILE A 14 -6.66 -1.28 -6.22
N GLY A 15 -6.86 -1.47 -7.53
CA GLY A 15 -6.19 -2.52 -8.29
C GLY A 15 -4.77 -2.10 -8.65
N PHE A 16 -3.82 -3.02 -8.51
CA PHE A 16 -2.43 -2.81 -8.93
C PHE A 16 -1.82 -4.11 -9.44
N ARG A 17 -0.68 -3.98 -10.12
CA ARG A 17 0.00 -5.11 -10.77
C ARG A 17 1.37 -5.35 -10.14
N LEU A 18 1.66 -6.61 -9.86
CA LEU A 18 2.97 -7.09 -9.40
C LEU A 18 3.51 -8.11 -10.42
N GLY A 19 4.33 -7.66 -11.37
CA GLY A 19 4.72 -8.51 -12.50
C GLY A 19 3.50 -8.91 -13.33
N GLU A 20 3.19 -10.20 -13.40
CA GLU A 20 2.01 -10.73 -14.11
C GLU A 20 0.76 -10.85 -13.19
N TYR A 21 0.91 -10.62 -11.89
CA TYR A 21 -0.19 -10.75 -10.93
C TYR A 21 -1.01 -9.45 -10.85
N LEU A 22 -2.32 -9.59 -10.95
CA LEU A 22 -3.28 -8.52 -10.66
C LEU A 22 -3.78 -8.68 -9.21
N LEU A 23 -3.57 -7.64 -8.40
CA LEU A 23 -3.89 -7.63 -6.98
C LEU A 23 -4.82 -6.45 -6.67
N VAL A 24 -5.51 -6.51 -5.54
CA VAL A 24 -6.37 -5.43 -5.07
C VAL A 24 -6.26 -5.26 -3.55
N SER A 25 -6.17 -4.01 -3.10
CA SER A 25 -6.22 -3.66 -1.68
C SER A 25 -7.47 -2.84 -1.37
N PRO A 26 -8.15 -3.05 -0.23
CA PRO A 26 -9.24 -2.19 0.21
C PRO A 26 -8.76 -0.74 0.35
N THR A 27 -9.56 0.23 -0.11
CA THR A 27 -9.18 1.65 0.01
C THR A 27 -8.99 2.06 1.47
N SER A 28 -9.68 1.40 2.41
CA SER A 28 -9.54 1.63 3.86
C SER A 28 -8.15 1.30 4.42
N GLU A 29 -7.37 0.49 3.73
CA GLU A 29 -5.99 0.13 4.12
C GLU A 29 -4.94 0.99 3.43
N ILE A 30 -5.36 1.89 2.53
CA ILE A 30 -4.47 2.74 1.75
C ILE A 30 -4.46 4.14 2.34
N ILE A 31 -3.31 4.53 2.89
CA ILE A 31 -3.10 5.89 3.40
C ILE A 31 -2.86 6.86 2.24
N GLU A 32 -1.98 6.48 1.30
CA GLU A 32 -1.66 7.30 0.12
C GLU A 32 -1.00 6.49 -1.00
N ILE A 33 -1.04 7.04 -2.22
CA ILE A 33 -0.37 6.49 -3.41
C ILE A 33 0.64 7.52 -3.89
N LEU A 34 1.91 7.14 -3.92
CA LEU A 34 3.02 8.02 -4.25
C LEU A 34 3.97 7.35 -5.24
N LYS A 35 4.71 8.16 -6.00
CA LYS A 35 5.94 7.68 -6.62
C LYS A 35 6.96 7.41 -5.51
N CYS A 36 7.70 6.31 -5.63
CA CYS A 36 8.69 5.92 -4.63
C CYS A 36 9.74 7.05 -4.47
N PRO A 37 9.89 7.65 -3.28
CA PRO A 37 10.89 8.69 -3.02
C PRO A 37 12.30 8.07 -2.89
N PRO A 38 13.35 8.90 -2.74
CA PRO A 38 14.68 8.41 -2.40
C PRO A 38 14.65 7.53 -1.13
N LEU A 39 15.40 6.43 -1.17
CA LEU A 39 15.48 5.47 -0.08
C LEU A 39 16.85 5.52 0.59
N THR A 40 16.86 5.48 1.92
CA THR A 40 18.06 5.26 2.72
C THR A 40 18.21 3.76 2.98
N ARG A 41 19.36 3.19 2.61
CA ARG A 41 19.65 1.76 2.81
C ARG A 41 19.73 1.44 4.31
N VAL A 42 19.13 0.32 4.71
CA VAL A 42 19.24 -0.21 6.07
C VAL A 42 20.27 -1.35 6.07
N PRO A 43 21.39 -1.23 6.80
CA PRO A 43 22.36 -2.32 6.94
C PRO A 43 21.73 -3.57 7.57
N SER A 44 22.14 -4.75 7.12
CA SER A 44 21.69 -6.05 7.64
C SER A 44 20.18 -6.32 7.58
N ALA A 45 19.42 -5.51 6.85
CA ALA A 45 18.01 -5.79 6.61
C ALA A 45 17.82 -6.98 5.67
N LEU A 46 16.63 -7.59 5.74
CA LEU A 46 16.23 -8.66 4.82
C LEU A 46 16.26 -8.16 3.38
N SER A 47 16.52 -9.07 2.43
CA SER A 47 16.71 -8.73 1.01
C SER A 47 15.52 -8.02 0.38
N TRP A 48 14.31 -8.26 0.89
CA TRP A 48 13.07 -7.61 0.45
C TRP A 48 12.83 -6.24 1.11
N VAL A 49 13.69 -5.78 2.02
CA VAL A 49 13.65 -4.41 2.54
C VAL A 49 14.47 -3.52 1.61
N LYS A 50 13.82 -2.67 0.83
CA LYS A 50 14.51 -1.73 -0.07
C LYS A 50 15.20 -0.59 0.69
N GLY A 51 14.69 -0.24 1.87
CA GLY A 51 15.24 0.82 2.72
C GLY A 51 14.17 1.54 3.51
N ILE A 52 14.48 2.75 3.96
CA ILE A 52 13.56 3.67 4.64
C ILE A 52 13.34 4.90 3.75
N ALA A 53 12.08 5.31 3.61
CA ALA A 53 11.68 6.55 2.97
C ALA A 53 11.25 7.58 4.02
N ASN A 54 11.53 8.86 3.77
CA ASN A 54 10.92 9.95 4.52
C ASN A 54 9.71 10.48 3.74
N ILE A 55 8.51 10.27 4.28
CA ILE A 55 7.26 10.80 3.75
C ILE A 55 6.77 11.92 4.66
N ARG A 56 6.99 13.17 4.24
CA ARG A 56 6.55 14.38 4.98
C ARG A 56 6.94 14.40 6.47
N GLY A 57 8.15 13.91 6.80
CA GLY A 57 8.66 13.83 8.17
C GLY A 57 8.46 12.47 8.86
N THR A 58 7.67 11.57 8.25
CA THR A 58 7.47 10.21 8.76
C THR A 58 8.41 9.23 8.07
N LEU A 59 9.23 8.52 8.86
CA LEU A 59 10.08 7.44 8.36
C LEU A 59 9.27 6.16 8.21
N LEU A 60 9.20 5.64 6.98
CA LEU A 60 8.47 4.42 6.66
C LEU A 60 9.39 3.39 5.99
N PRO A 61 9.35 2.11 6.37
CA PRO A 61 10.05 1.06 5.65
C PRO A 61 9.43 0.85 4.27
N VAL A 62 10.27 0.68 3.26
CA VAL A 62 9.85 0.38 1.89
C VAL A 62 10.20 -1.07 1.58
N ILE A 63 9.17 -1.87 1.32
CA ILE A 63 9.26 -3.30 1.07
C ILE A 63 9.13 -3.58 -0.43
N GLU A 64 10.00 -4.44 -0.96
CA GLU A 64 9.87 -5.02 -2.29
C GLU A 64 8.87 -6.18 -2.19
N LEU A 65 7.65 -5.96 -2.72
CA LEU A 65 6.54 -6.89 -2.51
C LEU A 65 6.75 -8.25 -3.22
N LYS A 66 7.48 -8.29 -4.34
CA LYS A 66 7.76 -9.53 -5.09
C LYS A 66 8.78 -10.43 -4.38
N GLY A 67 9.71 -9.86 -3.62
CA GLY A 67 10.70 -10.58 -2.83
C GLY A 67 10.20 -10.92 -1.42
N PHE A 68 9.12 -10.27 -0.98
CA PHE A 68 8.47 -10.56 0.30
C PHE A 68 7.46 -11.70 0.21
N LEU A 69 6.67 -11.74 -0.87
CA LEU A 69 5.68 -12.80 -1.16
C LEU A 69 6.34 -14.01 -1.84
#